data_AF-A0A5C6X5Q8-F1
#
_entry.id   AF-A0A5C6X5Q8-F1
#
_cell.length_a   1.000
_cell.length_b   1.000
_cell.length_c   1.000
_cell.angle_alpha   90.00
_cell.angle_beta   90.00
_cell.angle_gamma   90.00
#
_symmetry.space_group_name_H-M   'P 1'
#
loop_
_entity.id
_entity.type
_entity.pdbx_description
1 polymer ?
#
loop_
_entity_poly.entity_id
_entity_poly.type
_entity_poly.pdbx_seq_one_letter_code
_entity_poly.pdbx_strand_id
1 'polypeptide(L)'
;MQRSKLIVIAIALVIVGGVAAWSYVNFVESPPYDPQVAHEFAHYFERRCVGQFEESVCADAIGSHHRPCFNEAMVMNETGDFALDHDRDVYMACMRATLPQVESAR
;
A
#
# COMPACT_ATOMS: atom_id res chain seq x y z
N MET A 1 21.73 1.63 43.66
CA MET A 1 20.31 1.69 43.26
C MET A 1 19.98 2.80 42.23
N GLN A 2 20.57 4.00 42.30
CA GLN A 2 20.23 5.09 41.36
C GLN A 2 20.58 4.82 39.88
N ARG A 3 21.70 4.13 39.60
CA ARG A 3 22.11 3.78 38.22
C ARG A 3 21.12 2.88 37.48
N SER A 4 20.55 1.87 38.14
CA SER A 4 19.56 0.98 37.51
C SER A 4 18.26 1.70 37.18
N LYS A 5 17.84 2.70 37.98
CA LYS A 5 16.65 3.50 37.69
C LYS A 5 16.85 4.38 36.46
N LEU A 6 18.03 4.98 36.31
CA LEU A 6 18.39 5.78 35.14
C LEU A 6 18.39 4.96 33.84
N ILE A 7 18.91 3.74 33.88
CA ILE A 7 18.91 2.84 32.71
C ILE A 7 17.49 2.48 32.30
N VAL A 8 16.62 2.16 33.27
CA VAL A 8 15.21 1.84 32.98
C VAL A 8 14.48 3.04 32.36
N ILE A 9 14.72 4.25 32.87
CA ILE A 9 14.13 5.49 32.30
C ILE A 9 14.64 5.72 30.87
N ALA A 10 15.93 5.53 30.62
CA ALA A 10 16.51 5.70 29.29
C ALA A 10 15.89 4.70 28.29
N ILE A 11 15.72 3.43 28.67
CA ILE A 11 15.07 2.43 27.84
C ILE A 11 13.60 2.79 27.58
N ALA A 12 12.87 3.22 28.61
CA ALA A 12 11.49 3.65 28.46
C ALA A 12 11.35 4.83 27.49
N LEU A 13 12.25 5.81 27.55
CA LEU A 13 12.27 6.94 26.61
C LEU A 13 12.56 6.50 25.17
N VAL A 14 13.45 5.54 24.97
CA VAL A 14 13.72 4.98 23.62
C VAL A 14 12.49 4.27 23.07
N ILE A 15 11.80 3.47 23.88
CA ILE A 15 10.57 2.78 23.46
C ILE A 15 9.49 3.80 23.11
N VAL A 16 9.22 4.76 24.00
CA VAL A 16 8.20 5.79 23.77
C VAL A 16 8.54 6.64 22.55
N GLY A 17 9.80 7.03 22.39
CA GLY A 17 10.28 7.77 21.23
C GLY A 17 10.14 6.96 19.92
N GLY A 18 10.46 5.67 19.95
CA GLY A 18 10.29 4.78 18.81
C GLY A 18 8.82 4.60 18.40
N VAL A 19 7.92 4.40 19.38
CA VAL A 19 6.48 4.30 19.13
C VAL A 19 5.91 5.62 18.60
N ALA A 20 6.35 6.76 19.14
CA ALA A 20 5.92 8.07 18.66
C ALA A 20 6.37 8.33 17.21
N ALA A 21 7.64 8.04 16.89
CA ALA A 21 8.16 8.16 15.53
C ALA A 21 7.42 7.24 14.54
N TRP A 22 7.21 5.98 14.91
CA TRP A 22 6.47 5.03 14.08
C TRP A 22 5.02 5.47 13.85
N SER A 23 4.36 5.96 14.91
CA SER A 23 2.99 6.47 14.81
C SER A 23 2.93 7.69 13.89
N TYR A 24 3.88 8.62 13.98
CA TYR A 24 3.92 9.81 13.12
C TYR A 24 3.98 9.43 11.63
N VAL A 25 4.87 8.52 11.25
CA VAL A 25 4.98 8.03 9.86
C VAL A 25 3.68 7.36 9.40
N ASN A 26 3.02 6.59 10.28
CA ASN A 26 1.79 5.88 9.91
C ASN A 26 0.53 6.77 9.87
N PHE A 27 0.49 7.88 10.59
CA PHE A 27 -0.71 8.73 10.66
C PHE A 27 -0.59 10.03 9.87
N VAL A 28 0.62 10.54 9.66
CA VAL A 28 0.86 11.84 9.00
C VAL A 28 1.44 11.65 7.60
N GLU A 29 2.42 10.75 7.44
CA GLU A 29 3.07 10.51 6.16
C GLU A 29 2.44 9.36 5.35
N SER A 30 1.54 8.60 5.97
CA SER A 30 0.84 7.56 5.24
C SER A 30 -0.33 8.19 4.47
N PRO A 31 -0.43 7.90 3.18
CA PRO A 31 -1.50 8.43 2.35
C PRO A 31 -2.87 8.00 2.88
N PRO A 32 -3.90 8.87 2.74
CA PRO A 32 -5.25 8.53 3.14
C PRO A 32 -5.76 7.35 2.28
N TYR A 33 -5.90 6.19 2.92
CA TYR A 33 -6.44 5.00 2.29
C TYR A 33 -7.98 5.04 2.34
N ASP A 34 -8.62 5.43 1.24
CA ASP A 34 -10.08 5.32 1.12
C ASP A 34 -10.46 3.89 0.74
N PRO A 35 -11.11 3.13 1.65
CA PRO A 35 -11.46 1.74 1.39
C PRO A 35 -12.49 1.58 0.25
N GLN A 36 -13.31 2.60 -0.04
CA GLN A 36 -14.27 2.53 -1.14
C GLN A 36 -13.54 2.61 -2.49
N VAL A 37 -12.62 3.57 -2.64
CA VAL A 37 -11.83 3.75 -3.86
C VAL A 37 -10.93 2.53 -4.10
N ALA A 38 -10.29 2.03 -3.05
CA ALA A 38 -9.48 0.80 -3.12
C ALA A 38 -10.31 -0.40 -3.61
N HIS A 39 -11.52 -0.57 -3.08
CA HIS A 39 -12.41 -1.64 -3.50
C HIS A 39 -12.85 -1.50 -4.98
N GLU A 40 -13.16 -0.29 -5.44
CA GLU A 40 -13.51 -0.05 -6.84
C GLU A 40 -12.36 -0.41 -7.80
N PHE A 41 -11.12 -0.09 -7.43
CA PHE A 41 -9.93 -0.40 -8.21
C PHE A 41 -9.65 -1.90 -8.26
N ALA A 42 -9.78 -2.60 -7.12
CA ALA A 42 -9.66 -4.05 -7.06
C ALA A 42 -10.71 -4.74 -7.97
N HIS A 43 -11.98 -4.34 -7.87
CA HIS A 43 -13.06 -4.88 -8.68
C HIS A 43 -12.93 -4.54 -10.17
N TYR A 44 -12.32 -3.40 -10.51
CA TYR A 44 -12.03 -3.04 -11.91
C TYR A 44 -10.90 -3.89 -12.50
N PHE A 45 -9.89 -4.23 -11.71
CA PHE A 45 -8.83 -5.16 -12.10
C PHE A 45 -9.36 -6.58 -12.25
N GLU A 46 -10.09 -7.09 -11.26
CA GLU A 46 -10.67 -8.44 -11.25
C GLU A 46 -11.47 -8.71 -12.52
N ARG A 47 -12.41 -7.81 -12.87
CA ARG A 47 -13.23 -7.93 -14.09
C ARG A 47 -12.42 -8.02 -15.37
N ARG A 48 -11.24 -7.39 -15.44
CA ARG A 48 -10.34 -7.46 -16.60
C ARG A 48 -9.45 -8.70 -16.59
N CYS A 49 -8.99 -9.09 -15.40
CA CYS A 49 -8.11 -10.22 -15.22
C CYS A 49 -8.84 -11.54 -15.50
N VAL A 50 -10.06 -11.73 -14.98
CA VAL A 50 -10.86 -12.96 -15.18
C VAL A 50 -11.24 -13.20 -16.65
N GLY A 51 -11.22 -12.15 -17.48
CA GLY A 51 -11.38 -12.29 -18.93
C GLY A 51 -10.20 -12.95 -19.65
N GLN A 52 -9.05 -13.09 -18.98
CA GLN A 52 -7.78 -13.54 -19.57
C GLN A 52 -7.05 -14.61 -18.73
N PHE A 53 -7.32 -14.69 -17.43
CA PHE A 53 -6.69 -15.60 -16.47
C PHE A 53 -7.74 -16.26 -15.58
N GLU A 54 -7.36 -17.33 -14.87
CA GLU A 54 -8.22 -17.96 -13.87
C GLU A 54 -8.49 -17.01 -12.68
N GLU A 55 -9.67 -17.14 -12.08
CA GLU A 55 -10.10 -16.34 -10.92
C GLU A 55 -9.11 -16.44 -9.75
N SER A 56 -8.53 -17.62 -9.52
CA SER A 56 -7.52 -17.87 -8.50
C SER A 56 -6.26 -17.00 -8.66
N VAL A 57 -5.78 -16.83 -9.89
CA VAL A 57 -4.61 -16.00 -10.23
C VAL A 57 -4.92 -14.53 -9.99
N CYS A 58 -6.12 -14.09 -10.38
CA CYS A 58 -6.57 -12.72 -10.18
C CYS A 58 -6.74 -12.38 -8.70
N ALA A 59 -7.34 -13.28 -7.92
CA ALA A 59 -7.52 -13.13 -6.48
C ALA A 59 -6.18 -13.09 -5.74
N ASP A 60 -5.23 -13.96 -6.12
CA ASP A 60 -3.89 -13.96 -5.53
C ASP A 60 -3.12 -12.66 -5.83
N ALA A 61 -3.20 -12.18 -7.08
CA ALA A 61 -2.60 -10.90 -7.48
C ALA A 61 -3.18 -9.72 -6.69
N ILE A 62 -4.51 -9.67 -6.49
CA ILE A 62 -5.15 -8.65 -5.63
C ILE A 62 -4.65 -8.77 -4.19
N GLY A 63 -4.65 -9.97 -3.62
CA GLY A 63 -4.25 -10.20 -2.22
C GLY A 63 -2.79 -9.80 -1.93
N SER A 64 -1.91 -9.98 -2.90
CA SER A 64 -0.47 -9.73 -2.74
C SER A 64 -0.02 -8.33 -3.19
N HIS A 65 -0.64 -7.76 -4.23
CA HIS A 65 -0.12 -6.55 -4.89
C HIS A 65 -1.08 -5.36 -4.92
N HIS A 66 -2.34 -5.51 -4.48
CA HIS A 66 -3.30 -4.40 -4.50
C HIS A 66 -2.81 -3.17 -3.73
N ARG A 67 -2.41 -3.34 -2.46
CA ARG A 67 -1.97 -2.22 -1.62
C ARG A 67 -0.72 -1.49 -2.14
N PRO A 68 0.37 -2.17 -2.52
CA PRO A 68 1.53 -1.47 -3.08
C PRO A 68 1.21 -0.76 -4.41
N CYS A 69 0.47 -1.41 -5.33
CA CYS A 69 0.08 -0.76 -6.59
C CYS A 69 -0.89 0.41 -6.38
N PHE A 70 -1.76 0.34 -5.37
CA PHE A 70 -2.66 1.43 -5.01
C PHE A 70 -1.88 2.63 -4.47
N ASN A 71 -0.87 2.38 -3.63
CA ASN A 71 0.01 3.44 -3.14
C ASN A 71 0.82 4.09 -4.28
N GLU A 72 1.29 3.31 -5.26
CA GLU A 72 2.02 3.83 -6.41
C GLU A 72 1.14 4.73 -7.30
N ALA A 73 -0.15 4.40 -7.38
CA ALA A 73 -1.12 5.16 -8.17
C ALA A 73 -1.53 6.50 -7.54
N MET A 74 -1.12 6.81 -6.32
CA MET A 74 -1.56 8.04 -5.65
C MET A 74 -1.02 9.28 -6.33
N VAL A 75 -1.91 10.22 -6.58
CA VAL A 75 -1.55 11.53 -7.14
C VAL A 75 -1.32 12.51 -6.00
N MET A 76 -0.17 13.18 -5.99
CA MET A 76 0.06 14.31 -5.09
C MET A 76 -0.56 15.57 -5.67
N ASN A 77 -1.19 16.39 -4.82
CA ASN A 77 -1.67 17.69 -5.24
C ASN A 77 -0.50 18.66 -5.50
N GLU A 78 -0.79 19.85 -6.03
CA GLU A 78 0.23 20.88 -6.34
C GLU A 78 1.02 21.35 -5.09
N THR A 79 0.53 21.06 -3.89
CA THR A 79 1.15 21.43 -2.60
C THR A 79 2.10 20.33 -2.09
N GLY A 80 2.17 19.18 -2.78
CA GLY A 80 2.97 18.03 -2.36
C GLY A 80 2.30 17.15 -1.30
N ASP A 81 1.03 17.42 -0.96
CA ASP A 81 0.25 16.55 -0.10
C ASP A 81 -0.42 15.45 -0.93
N PHE A 82 -0.71 14.31 -0.31
CA PHE A 82 -1.49 13.25 -0.95
C PHE A 82 -2.88 13.78 -1.32
N ALA A 83 -3.21 13.80 -2.62
CA ALA A 83 -4.59 13.93 -3.03
C ALA A 83 -5.29 12.59 -2.73
N LEU A 84 -6.59 12.63 -2.42
CA LEU A 84 -7.44 11.42 -2.38
C LEU A 84 -7.65 10.80 -3.78
N ASP A 85 -6.89 11.25 -4.78
CA ASP A 85 -7.03 10.82 -6.17
C ASP A 85 -5.95 9.79 -6.52
N HIS A 86 -6.35 8.83 -7.35
CA HIS A 86 -5.51 7.71 -7.75
C HIS A 86 -5.53 7.59 -9.28
N ASP A 87 -4.35 7.60 -9.89
CA ASP A 87 -4.17 7.33 -11.30
C ASP A 87 -4.46 5.85 -11.59
N ARG A 88 -5.63 5.63 -12.18
CA ARG A 88 -6.11 4.31 -12.54
C ARG A 88 -5.20 3.59 -13.52
N ASP A 89 -4.58 4.30 -14.44
CA ASP A 89 -3.73 3.67 -15.46
C ASP A 89 -2.41 3.22 -14.85
N VAL A 90 -1.84 3.99 -13.93
CA VAL A 90 -0.66 3.58 -13.13
C VAL A 90 -0.99 2.35 -12.29
N TYR A 91 -2.12 2.35 -11.57
CA TYR A 91 -2.57 1.18 -10.81
C TYR A 91 -2.69 -0.06 -11.69
N MET A 92 -3.37 0.07 -12.83
CA MET A 92 -3.62 -1.04 -13.75
C MET A 92 -2.34 -1.53 -14.42
N ALA A 93 -1.38 -0.65 -14.71
CA ALA A 93 -0.08 -1.03 -15.23
C ALA A 93 0.71 -1.84 -14.20
N CYS A 94 0.76 -1.38 -12.94
CA CYS A 94 1.41 -2.11 -11.85
C CYS A 94 0.79 -3.50 -11.65
N MET A 95 -0.54 -3.57 -11.54
CA MET A 95 -1.24 -4.84 -11.34
C MET A 95 -1.11 -5.81 -12.53
N ARG A 96 -0.96 -5.32 -13.76
CA ARG A 96 -0.70 -6.20 -14.92
C ARG A 96 0.73 -6.74 -14.93
N ALA A 97 1.69 -5.97 -14.43
CA ALA A 97 3.09 -6.40 -14.37
C ALA A 97 3.29 -7.57 -13.38
N THR A 98 2.37 -7.77 -12.44
CA THR A 98 2.41 -8.85 -11.45
C THR A 98 1.76 -10.13 -11.95
N LEU A 99 1.02 -10.08 -13.07
CA LEU A 99 0.40 -11.25 -13.66
C LEU A 99 1.43 -12.11 -14.41
N PRO A 100 1.21 -13.44 -14.48
CA PRO A 100 2.02 -14.29 -15.33
C PRO A 100 2.00 -13.77 -16.77
N GLN A 101 3.18 -13.65 -17.37
CA GLN A 101 3.27 -13.34 -18.80
C GLN A 101 2.59 -14.51 -19.53
N VAL A 102 1.48 -14.24 -20.23
CA VAL A 102 0.95 -15.21 -21.20
C VAL A 102 2.02 -15.30 -22.27
N GLU A 103 2.84 -16.36 -22.24
CA GLU A 103 3.70 -16.68 -23.37
C GLU A 103 2.78 -16.74 -24.59
N SER A 104 2.92 -15.74 -25.48
CA SER A 104 2.23 -15.79 -26.75
C SER A 104 2.70 -17.05 -27.44
N ALA A 105 1.80 -18.04 -27.50
CA ALA A 105 2.02 -19.24 -28.28
C ALA A 105 2.39 -18.80 -29.70
N ARG A 106 3.66 -18.98 -30.05
CA ARG A 106 4.12 -19.00 -31.44
C ARG A 106 3.56 -20.24 -32.13
#